data_AF-A0A2E4HMR7-F1
#
_entry.id   AF-A0A2E4HMR7-F1
#
_cell.length_a   1.000
_cell.length_b   1.000
_cell.length_c   1.000
_cell.angle_alpha   90.00
_cell.angle_beta   90.00
_cell.angle_gamma   90.00
#
_symmetry.space_group_name_H-M   'P 1'
#
loop_
_entity.id
_entity.type
_entity.pdbx_description
1 polymer ?
#
loop_
_entity_poly.entity_id
_entity_poly.type
_entity_poly.pdbx_seq_one_letter_code
_entity_poly.pdbx_strand_id
1 'polypeptide(L)'
;MNLLILKNNFELDRINLRKSKSSIKLSYDITFLNMIGITIPIKYNNFKIKGSIIILKVHPEDKMILQNIDNYLLKRIPSYVSFIENDIISIRKHNNFNIDNYQDNQINITINSIKNINDKNIVQIFSI
;
A
#
# COMPACT_ATOMS: atom_id res chain seq x y z
N MET A 1 1.35 17.75 4.63
CA MET A 1 2.07 17.01 5.69
C MET A 1 1.82 15.54 5.46
N ASN A 2 2.88 14.73 5.34
CA ASN A 2 2.77 13.28 5.18
C ASN A 2 3.20 12.63 6.50
N LEU A 3 2.36 11.74 7.03
CA LEU A 3 2.71 10.94 8.20
C LEU A 3 3.14 9.56 7.72
N LEU A 4 4.29 9.10 8.18
CA LEU A 4 4.87 7.81 7.84
C LEU A 4 4.76 6.89 9.04
N ILE A 5 4.26 5.67 8.83
CA ILE A 5 4.25 4.64 9.85
C ILE A 5 5.61 3.95 9.84
N LEU A 6 6.34 4.05 10.94
CA LEU A 6 7.57 3.29 11.13
C LEU A 6 7.20 1.81 11.27
N LYS A 7 7.89 0.93 10.53
CA LYS A 7 7.59 -0.50 10.44
C LYS A 7 7.56 -1.18 11.81
N ASN A 8 8.46 -0.78 12.72
CA ASN A 8 8.56 -1.34 14.07
C ASN A 8 7.35 -0.99 14.96
N ASN A 9 6.56 0.01 14.57
CA ASN A 9 5.36 0.47 15.28
C ASN A 9 4.07 0.13 14.51
N PHE A 10 4.18 -0.73 13.49
CA PHE A 10 3.04 -1.14 12.68
C PHE A 10 2.29 -2.29 13.37
N GLU A 11 0.99 -2.11 13.60
CA GLU A 11 0.10 -3.08 14.22
C GLU A 11 -1.13 -3.29 13.32
N LEU A 12 -1.41 -4.53 12.94
CA LEU A 12 -2.45 -4.87 11.96
C LEU A 12 -3.88 -4.55 12.45
N ASP A 13 -4.11 -4.66 13.75
CA ASP A 13 -5.40 -4.41 14.41
C ASP A 13 -5.80 -2.93 14.40
N ARG A 14 -4.83 -2.03 14.18
CA ARG A 14 -5.08 -0.59 13.98
C ARG A 14 -5.60 -0.23 12.59
N ILE A 15 -5.71 -1.21 11.67
CA ILE A 15 -6.29 -1.00 10.34
C ILE A 15 -7.82 -1.00 10.42
N ASN A 16 -8.41 0.16 10.17
CA ASN A 16 -9.84 0.38 10.09
C ASN A 16 -10.33 0.34 8.63
N LEU A 17 -11.33 -0.51 8.36
CA LEU A 17 -11.98 -0.61 7.05
C LEU A 17 -13.34 0.11 7.09
N ARG A 18 -13.49 1.18 6.31
CA ARG A 18 -14.74 1.94 6.22
C ARG A 18 -15.37 1.76 4.85
N LYS A 19 -16.53 1.10 4.80
CA LYS A 19 -17.30 0.96 3.55
C LYS A 19 -17.81 2.33 3.09
N SER A 20 -17.68 2.60 1.80
CA SER A 20 -18.24 3.75 1.10
C SER A 20 -18.99 3.25 -0.14
N LYS A 21 -19.77 4.12 -0.80
CA LYS A 21 -20.67 3.73 -1.91
C LYS A 21 -19.98 2.93 -3.03
N SER A 22 -18.72 3.21 -3.32
CA SER A 22 -17.96 2.59 -4.43
C SER A 22 -16.58 2.04 -4.05
N SER A 23 -16.23 2.09 -2.76
CA SER A 23 -14.91 1.65 -2.29
C SER A 23 -14.91 1.33 -0.81
N ILE A 24 -13.90 0.58 -0.36
CA ILE A 24 -13.57 0.42 1.06
C ILE A 24 -12.37 1.33 1.32
N LYS A 25 -12.52 2.31 2.20
CA LYS A 25 -11.43 3.18 2.64
C LYS A 25 -10.63 2.47 3.73
N LEU A 26 -9.31 2.47 3.58
CA LEU A 26 -8.41 2.05 4.66
C LEU A 26 -8.07 3.28 5.47
N SER A 27 -8.03 3.11 6.77
CA SER A 27 -7.50 4.10 7.69
C SER A 27 -6.67 3.42 8.76
N TYR A 28 -5.71 4.13 9.32
CA TYR A 28 -4.81 3.64 10.36
C TYR A 28 -4.94 4.50 11.60
N ASP A 29 -5.24 3.88 12.73
CA ASP A 29 -5.42 4.57 14.00
C ASP A 29 -4.10 4.65 14.78
N ILE A 30 -3.60 5.86 15.00
CA ILE A 30 -2.46 6.15 15.86
C ILE A 30 -2.97 6.77 17.16
N THR A 31 -3.76 6.01 17.91
CA THR A 31 -4.32 6.32 19.24
C THR A 31 -5.29 7.51 19.26
N PHE A 32 -4.79 8.72 18.98
CA PHE A 32 -5.56 9.97 18.96
C PHE A 32 -5.67 10.57 17.56
N LEU A 33 -5.09 9.89 16.56
CA LEU A 33 -5.05 10.37 15.19
C LEU A 33 -5.44 9.25 14.22
N ASN A 34 -6.53 9.43 13.49
CA ASN A 34 -6.92 8.51 12.43
C ASN A 34 -6.42 9.01 11.07
N MET A 35 -5.52 8.27 10.44
CA MET A 35 -4.97 8.58 9.12
C MET A 35 -5.76 7.89 8.02
N ILE A 36 -5.98 8.57 6.90
CA ILE A 36 -6.52 7.93 5.69
C ILE A 36 -5.38 7.25 4.95
N GLY A 37 -5.53 5.95 4.73
CA GLY A 37 -4.51 5.09 4.18
C GLY A 37 -3.42 4.70 5.17
N ILE A 38 -2.62 3.73 4.77
CA ILE A 38 -1.45 3.24 5.49
C ILE A 38 -0.23 3.65 4.69
N THR A 39 0.52 4.63 5.19
CA THR A 39 1.74 5.10 4.53
C THR A 39 2.97 4.47 5.16
N ILE A 40 3.73 3.70 4.38
CA ILE A 40 4.91 2.97 4.82
C ILE A 40 6.07 3.14 3.82
N PRO A 41 7.31 3.37 4.31
CA PRO A 41 8.49 3.28 3.46
C PRO A 41 8.75 1.82 3.10
N ILE A 42 9.03 1.53 1.83
CA ILE A 42 9.31 0.18 1.33
C ILE A 42 10.60 0.18 0.51
N LYS A 43 11.52 -0.70 0.84
CA LYS A 43 12.72 -1.00 0.08
C LYS A 43 12.40 -1.90 -1.10
N TYR A 44 13.11 -1.70 -2.20
CA TYR A 44 12.96 -2.50 -3.41
C TYR A 44 14.31 -2.95 -3.97
N ASN A 45 14.30 -4.07 -4.70
CA ASN A 45 15.49 -4.56 -5.41
C ASN A 45 15.57 -3.97 -6.81
N ASN A 46 14.43 -3.88 -7.49
CA ASN A 46 14.31 -3.32 -8.82
C ASN A 46 12.91 -2.75 -9.04
N PHE A 47 12.77 -1.94 -10.08
CA PHE A 47 11.49 -1.40 -10.48
C PHE A 47 11.41 -1.25 -12.00
N LYS A 48 10.17 -1.18 -12.50
CA LYS A 48 9.86 -0.83 -13.88
C LYS A 48 8.73 0.17 -13.90
N ILE A 49 8.88 1.20 -14.71
CA ILE A 49 7.85 2.21 -14.92
C ILE A 49 7.06 1.88 -16.20
N LYS A 50 5.74 1.87 -16.12
CA LYS A 50 4.82 1.74 -17.25
C LYS A 50 3.72 2.81 -17.16
N GLY A 51 3.87 3.90 -17.91
CA GLY A 51 2.92 5.03 -17.86
C GLY A 51 2.82 5.61 -16.46
N SER A 52 1.62 5.56 -15.87
CA SER A 52 1.34 6.03 -14.50
C SER A 52 1.55 4.97 -13.41
N ILE A 53 2.06 3.78 -13.75
CA ILE A 53 2.28 2.67 -12.82
C ILE A 53 3.77 2.42 -12.62
N ILE A 54 4.16 2.14 -11.38
CA ILE A 54 5.46 1.65 -10.95
C ILE A 54 5.26 0.20 -10.52
N ILE A 55 5.99 -0.72 -11.13
CA ILE A 55 6.02 -2.13 -10.78
C ILE A 55 7.32 -2.36 -10.00
N LEU A 56 7.21 -2.77 -8.75
CA LEU A 56 8.33 -2.84 -7.81
C LEU A 56 8.51 -4.28 -7.34
N LYS A 57 9.74 -4.80 -7.43
CA LYS A 57 10.13 -6.04 -6.74
C LYS A 57 10.60 -5.66 -5.34
N VAL A 58 9.80 -6.00 -4.34
CA VAL A 58 9.99 -5.65 -2.93
C VAL A 58 11.23 -6.35 -2.37
N HIS A 59 12.02 -5.63 -1.57
CA HIS A 59 13.17 -6.18 -0.85
C HIS A 59 12.68 -7.15 0.25
N PRO A 60 13.37 -8.28 0.51
CA PRO A 60 12.93 -9.26 1.51
C PRO A 60 12.62 -8.70 2.91
N GLU A 61 13.36 -7.69 3.35
CA GLU A 61 13.13 -6.99 4.63
C GLU A 61 11.70 -6.46 4.80
N ASP A 62 11.08 -5.98 3.72
CA ASP A 62 9.77 -5.33 3.76
C ASP A 62 8.65 -6.20 3.20
N LYS A 63 9.00 -7.38 2.70
CA LYS A 63 8.04 -8.34 2.17
C LYS A 63 7.02 -8.74 3.24
N MET A 64 7.49 -9.03 4.44
CA MET A 64 6.65 -9.59 5.50
C MET A 64 5.52 -8.64 5.91
N ILE A 65 5.79 -7.33 6.07
CA ILE A 65 4.75 -6.35 6.43
C ILE A 65 3.70 -6.23 5.32
N LEU A 66 4.10 -6.23 4.04
CA LEU A 66 3.16 -6.17 2.93
C LEU A 66 2.32 -7.43 2.81
N GLN A 67 2.92 -8.61 2.98
CA GLN A 67 2.19 -9.88 2.99
C GLN A 67 1.22 -9.96 4.17
N ASN A 68 1.59 -9.43 5.32
CA ASN A 68 0.72 -9.38 6.50
C ASN A 68 -0.51 -8.50 6.24
N ILE A 69 -0.33 -7.33 5.62
CA ILE A 69 -1.44 -6.46 5.21
C ILE A 69 -2.31 -7.15 4.16
N ASP A 70 -1.69 -7.76 3.14
CA ASP A 70 -2.41 -8.44 2.07
C ASP A 70 -3.27 -9.60 2.59
N ASN A 71 -2.69 -10.44 3.46
CA ASN A 71 -3.41 -11.53 4.14
C ASN A 71 -4.52 -11.01 5.06
N TYR A 72 -4.31 -9.88 5.73
CA TYR A 72 -5.33 -9.24 6.57
C TYR A 72 -6.56 -8.83 5.73
N LEU A 73 -6.33 -8.29 4.53
CA LEU A 73 -7.39 -7.86 3.61
C LEU A 73 -8.09 -9.06 2.95
N LEU A 74 -7.32 -10.05 2.49
CA LEU A 74 -7.82 -11.28 1.88
C LEU A 74 -8.84 -12.01 2.78
N LYS A 75 -8.58 -12.05 4.09
CA LYS A 75 -9.47 -12.69 5.08
C LYS A 75 -10.78 -11.91 5.34
N ARG A 76 -10.83 -10.62 5.03
CA ARG A 76 -11.93 -9.71 5.43
C ARG A 76 -12.77 -9.22 4.26
N ILE A 77 -12.28 -9.32 3.03
CA ILE A 77 -12.89 -8.68 1.87
C ILE A 77 -13.20 -9.76 0.82
N PRO A 78 -14.48 -9.98 0.48
CA PRO A 78 -14.86 -10.96 -0.53
C PRO A 78 -14.32 -10.56 -1.91
N SER A 79 -13.98 -11.54 -2.74
CA SER A 79 -13.44 -11.31 -4.10
C SER A 79 -12.22 -10.38 -4.13
N TYR A 80 -11.44 -10.33 -3.04
CA TYR A 80 -10.21 -9.56 -2.96
C TYR A 80 -9.11 -10.18 -3.82
N VAL A 81 -8.39 -9.33 -4.56
CA VAL A 81 -7.22 -9.73 -5.35
C VAL A 81 -5.97 -9.26 -4.60
N SER A 82 -5.06 -10.21 -4.34
CA SER A 82 -3.78 -9.92 -3.71
C SER A 82 -3.03 -8.81 -4.46
N PHE A 83 -2.45 -7.87 -3.71
CA PHE A 83 -1.67 -6.79 -4.29
C PHE A 83 -0.19 -7.08 -4.39
N ILE A 84 0.26 -8.15 -3.73
CA ILE A 84 1.64 -8.60 -3.70
C ILE A 84 1.73 -10.04 -4.19
N GLU A 85 2.18 -10.20 -5.43
CA GLU A 85 2.33 -11.52 -6.07
C GLU A 85 3.79 -11.71 -6.47
N ASN A 86 4.40 -12.83 -6.09
CA ASN A 86 5.82 -13.09 -6.37
C ASN A 86 6.73 -11.91 -5.94
N ASP A 87 6.46 -11.31 -4.79
CA ASP A 87 7.12 -10.12 -4.23
C ASP A 87 7.03 -8.87 -5.11
N ILE A 88 6.11 -8.84 -6.07
CA ILE A 88 5.89 -7.72 -6.97
C ILE A 88 4.63 -6.98 -6.54
N ILE A 89 4.73 -5.66 -6.44
CA ILE A 89 3.60 -4.76 -6.20
C ILE A 89 3.46 -3.74 -7.33
N SER A 90 2.23 -3.34 -7.61
CA SER A 90 1.91 -2.28 -8.57
C SER A 90 1.43 -1.02 -7.85
N ILE A 91 2.12 0.10 -8.08
CA ILE A 91 1.89 1.37 -7.40
C ILE A 91 1.59 2.45 -8.42
N ARG A 92 0.54 3.23 -8.19
CA ARG A 92 0.23 4.39 -9.03
C ARG A 92 1.10 5.58 -8.64
N LYS A 93 1.71 6.23 -9.63
CA LYS A 93 2.49 7.45 -9.43
C LYS A 93 1.59 8.58 -8.92
N HIS A 94 2.09 9.37 -7.97
CA HIS A 94 1.59 10.73 -7.80
C HIS A 94 2.12 11.63 -8.94
N ASN A 95 1.46 12.77 -9.18
CA ASN A 95 1.75 13.63 -10.35
C ASN A 95 3.20 14.15 -10.39
N ASN A 96 3.85 14.29 -9.23
CA ASN A 96 5.23 14.81 -9.10
C ASN A 96 6.27 13.71 -8.85
N PHE A 97 5.95 12.46 -9.19
CA PHE A 97 6.85 11.33 -8.96
C PHE A 97 8.14 11.50 -9.77
N ASN A 98 9.26 11.66 -9.06
CA ASN A 98 10.60 11.56 -9.62
C ASN A 98 11.36 10.44 -8.92
N ILE A 99 11.88 9.48 -9.69
CA ILE A 99 12.62 8.35 -9.14
C ILE A 99 13.95 8.79 -8.51
N ASP A 100 14.57 9.84 -9.04
CA ASP A 100 15.87 10.34 -8.56
C ASP A 100 15.79 10.91 -7.13
N ASN A 101 14.57 11.20 -6.66
CA ASN A 101 14.32 11.66 -5.29
C ASN A 101 14.37 10.52 -4.26
N TYR A 102 14.38 9.25 -4.69
CA TYR A 102 14.42 8.11 -3.80
C TYR A 102 15.84 7.59 -3.64
N GLN A 103 16.43 7.93 -2.50
CA GLN A 103 17.72 7.41 -2.08
C GLN A 103 17.57 5.99 -1.49
N ASP A 104 18.64 5.22 -1.50
CA ASP A 104 18.74 3.91 -0.84
C ASP A 104 17.73 2.85 -1.29
N ASN A 105 17.24 2.94 -2.53
CA ASN A 105 16.22 2.04 -3.10
C ASN A 105 14.97 1.94 -2.22
N GLN A 106 14.53 3.06 -1.64
CA GLN A 106 13.36 3.12 -0.78
C GLN A 106 12.29 4.04 -1.37
N ILE A 107 11.04 3.60 -1.41
CA ILE A 107 9.88 4.38 -1.85
C ILE A 107 8.82 4.45 -0.76
N ASN A 108 8.24 5.62 -0.54
CA ASN A 108 7.08 5.76 0.33
C ASN A 108 5.82 5.41 -0.44
N ILE A 109 5.06 4.43 0.08
CA ILE A 109 3.80 4.00 -0.52
C ILE A 109 2.65 4.24 0.43
N THR A 110 1.47 4.52 -0.12
CA THR A 110 0.23 4.61 0.65
C THR A 110 -0.78 3.62 0.13
N ILE A 111 -1.15 2.66 0.97
CA ILE A 111 -2.25 1.72 0.74
C ILE A 111 -3.54 2.41 1.19
N ASN A 112 -4.30 2.96 0.24
CA ASN A 112 -5.33 3.98 0.54
C ASN A 112 -6.74 3.41 0.60
N SER A 113 -7.13 2.67 -0.44
CA SER A 113 -8.51 2.20 -0.59
C SER A 113 -8.57 0.94 -1.42
N ILE A 114 -9.69 0.24 -1.36
CA ILE A 114 -10.00 -0.91 -2.22
C ILE A 114 -11.20 -0.54 -3.07
N LYS A 115 -11.07 -0.70 -4.38
CA LYS A 115 -12.12 -0.43 -5.36
C LYS A 115 -12.63 -1.73 -5.94
N ASN A 116 -13.94 -1.80 -6.16
CA ASN A 116 -14.52 -2.86 -6.96
C ASN A 116 -14.36 -2.53 -8.45
N ILE A 117 -13.71 -3.42 -9.20
CA ILE A 117 -13.51 -3.32 -10.64
C ILE A 117 -13.85 -4.69 -11.21
N ASN A 118 -14.92 -4.77 -12.00
CA ASN A 118 -15.39 -6.02 -12.63
C ASN A 118 -15.50 -7.17 -11.60
N ASP A 119 -16.23 -6.94 -10.51
CA ASP A 119 -16.47 -7.88 -9.40
C ASP A 119 -15.22 -8.28 -8.60
N LYS A 120 -14.08 -7.66 -8.87
CA LYS A 120 -12.83 -7.86 -8.13
C LYS A 120 -12.52 -6.67 -7.24
N ASN A 121 -12.22 -6.93 -5.97
CA ASN A 121 -11.81 -5.92 -5.03
C ASN A 121 -10.29 -5.74 -5.11
N ILE A 122 -9.85 -4.60 -5.67
CA ILE A 122 -8.45 -4.31 -5.96
C ILE A 122 -8.00 -3.13 -5.10
N VAL A 123 -6.89 -3.30 -4.39
CA VAL A 123 -6.30 -2.23 -3.60
C VAL A 123 -5.75 -1.10 -4.49
N GLN A 124 -5.74 0.11 -3.98
CA GLN A 124 -5.16 1.28 -4.60
C GLN A 124 -3.97 1.72 -3.77
N ILE A 125 -2.78 1.55 -4.34
CA ILE A 125 -1.50 1.94 -3.75
C ILE A 125 -0.94 3.11 -4.55
N PHE A 126 -0.49 4.15 -3.86
CA PHE A 126 0.09 5.35 -4.46
C PHE A 126 1.50 5.58 -3.94
N SER A 127 2.40 6.10 -4.78
CA SER A 127 3.68 6.65 -4.32
C SER A 127 3.47 8.04 -3.71
N ILE A 128 4.29 8.42 -2.73
CA ILE A 128 4.40 9.78 -2.18
C ILE A 128 5.78 10.35 -2.44
#